data_AF-A0A7X7QS00-F1
#
_entry.id   AF-A0A7X7QS00-F1
#
_cell.length_a   1.000
_cell.length_b   1.000
_cell.length_c   1.000
_cell.angle_alpha   90.00
_cell.angle_beta   90.00
_cell.angle_gamma   90.00
#
_symmetry.space_group_name_H-M   'P 1'
#
loop_
_entity.id
_entity.type
_entity.pdbx_description
1 polymer ?
#
loop_
_entity_poly.entity_id
_entity_poly.type
_entity_poly.pdbx_seq_one_letter_code
_entity_poly.pdbx_strand_id
1 'polypeptide(L)'
;MAIRRLDILALALGIGLASAATAAAAQTVGYNVRTGDVWVDARLGEINNYGRRYRDPFIDEMHGYYGAPRPLLVDLLDRRGWAPGDVYYACAIAHALGVPCLDVVHEYDRNPGQGWGAVAQRMGIKPGSAAFHALKRGQVDTYGRWGQTVVIDRPVRVDWSRHSPGRDHGHKGNGNGGNNRGNNGNSGRGNSGNNDRGNSGNGNKGRGNNGNNGKGRGKD
;
A
#
# COMPACT_ATOMS: atom_id res chain seq x y z
N MET A 1 -54.19 56.48 6.18
CA MET A 1 -53.80 57.90 6.36
C MET A 1 -53.34 58.08 7.81
N ALA A 2 -52.21 58.71 8.16
CA ALA A 2 -50.89 58.81 7.51
C ALA A 2 -49.89 59.56 8.44
N ILE A 3 -48.77 58.93 8.83
CA ILE A 3 -47.50 59.56 9.33
C ILE A 3 -47.65 60.23 10.72
N ARG A 4 -46.80 60.02 11.73
CA ARG A 4 -45.40 60.46 11.98
C ARG A 4 -44.82 59.61 13.14
N ARG A 5 -43.51 59.43 13.43
CA ARG A 5 -42.16 59.61 12.82
C ARG A 5 -41.21 60.13 13.92
N LEU A 6 -40.05 59.47 14.11
CA LEU A 6 -38.86 59.89 14.90
C LEU A 6 -39.05 59.84 16.44
N ASP A 7 -38.09 59.54 17.34
CA ASP A 7 -36.70 59.00 17.32
C ASP A 7 -36.30 58.67 18.82
N ILE A 8 -35.13 58.20 19.32
CA ILE A 8 -33.74 58.02 18.82
C ILE A 8 -32.98 56.84 19.53
N LEU A 9 -31.63 56.85 19.60
CA LEU A 9 -30.66 55.85 20.12
C LEU A 9 -30.67 55.49 21.63
N ALA A 10 -30.26 54.24 21.97
CA ALA A 10 -29.07 53.85 22.78
C ALA A 10 -29.04 52.32 23.04
N LEU A 11 -28.28 51.50 22.31
CA LEU A 11 -26.85 51.15 22.48
C LEU A 11 -26.45 50.52 23.84
N ALA A 12 -26.27 49.19 23.85
CA ALA A 12 -25.44 48.48 24.84
C ALA A 12 -24.77 47.26 24.18
N LEU A 13 -23.44 47.17 24.22
CA LEU A 13 -22.68 46.02 23.72
C LEU A 13 -22.61 44.91 24.80
N GLY A 14 -22.91 43.67 24.42
CA GLY A 14 -22.66 42.48 25.23
C GLY A 14 -21.86 41.45 24.44
N ILE A 15 -20.53 41.51 24.51
CA ILE A 15 -19.64 40.61 23.76
C ILE A 15 -19.58 39.25 24.46
N GLY A 16 -20.52 38.37 24.12
CA GLY A 16 -20.57 36.97 24.53
C GLY A 16 -19.75 36.06 23.62
N LEU A 17 -18.44 36.31 23.46
CA LEU A 17 -17.53 35.43 22.70
C LEU A 17 -17.21 34.15 23.49
N ALA A 18 -18.24 33.33 23.70
CA ALA A 18 -18.09 31.95 24.14
C ALA A 18 -17.50 31.13 23.00
N SER A 19 -16.18 31.22 22.83
CA SER A 19 -15.39 30.41 21.91
C SER A 19 -15.37 28.96 22.35
N ALA A 20 -16.53 28.30 22.25
CA ALA A 20 -16.64 26.87 22.22
C ALA A 20 -15.87 26.38 20.99
N ALA A 21 -14.58 26.08 21.20
CA ALA A 21 -13.76 25.35 20.26
C ALA A 21 -14.29 23.92 20.17
N THR A 22 -15.45 23.76 19.51
CA THR A 22 -15.81 22.51 18.89
C THR A 22 -14.65 22.15 17.99
N ALA A 23 -13.85 21.17 18.43
CA ALA A 23 -12.90 20.53 17.56
C ALA A 23 -13.71 20.03 16.37
N ALA A 24 -13.58 20.71 15.23
CA ALA A 24 -14.29 20.38 14.03
C ALA A 24 -13.74 19.03 13.56
N ALA A 25 -14.32 17.95 14.07
CA ALA A 25 -14.29 16.67 13.40
C ALA A 25 -14.71 16.98 11.96
N ALA A 26 -13.77 16.81 11.03
CA ALA A 26 -14.00 17.09 9.63
C ALA A 26 -14.98 16.04 9.10
N GLN A 27 -16.27 16.29 9.33
CA GLN A 27 -17.37 15.54 8.76
C GLN A 27 -17.24 15.74 7.25
N THR A 28 -16.69 14.74 6.57
CA THR A 28 -16.29 14.80 5.17
C THR A 28 -17.52 14.87 4.28
N VAL A 29 -18.02 16.09 4.09
CA VAL A 29 -19.17 16.42 3.25
C VAL A 29 -19.01 15.73 1.89
N GLY A 30 -19.80 14.69 1.66
CA GLY A 30 -19.90 14.01 0.37
C GLY A 30 -19.07 12.73 0.16
N TYR A 31 -18.16 12.29 1.06
CA TYR A 31 -17.39 11.04 0.79
C TYR A 31 -18.25 9.77 0.97
N ASN A 32 -19.02 9.44 -0.06
CA ASN A 32 -19.88 8.27 -0.16
C ASN A 32 -19.29 7.27 -1.16
N VAL A 33 -18.21 6.59 -0.76
CA VAL A 33 -17.46 5.64 -1.60
C VAL A 33 -18.36 4.51 -2.15
N ARG A 34 -19.32 4.04 -1.34
CA ARG A 34 -20.43 3.16 -1.75
C ARG A 34 -19.97 1.94 -2.56
N THR A 35 -19.09 1.13 -1.97
CA THR A 35 -18.71 -0.18 -2.54
C THR A 35 -19.81 -1.22 -2.41
N GLY A 36 -20.74 -1.02 -1.46
CA GLY A 36 -21.79 -1.98 -1.10
C GLY A 36 -21.39 -2.91 0.06
N ASP A 37 -20.19 -2.74 0.63
CA ASP A 37 -19.67 -3.51 1.77
C ASP A 37 -19.20 -2.55 2.86
N VAL A 38 -19.79 -2.65 4.05
CA VAL A 38 -19.55 -1.73 5.17
C VAL A 38 -18.14 -1.82 5.75
N TRP A 39 -17.47 -2.97 5.61
CA TRP A 39 -16.08 -3.14 6.04
C TRP A 39 -15.15 -2.46 5.03
N VAL A 40 -15.39 -2.66 3.73
CA VAL A 40 -14.62 -2.00 2.67
C VAL A 40 -14.81 -0.48 2.74
N ASP A 41 -16.05 0.02 2.81
CA ASP A 41 -16.34 1.46 2.92
C ASP A 41 -15.60 2.09 4.13
N ALA A 42 -15.55 1.39 5.27
CA ALA A 42 -14.81 1.83 6.45
C ALA A 42 -13.28 1.82 6.25
N ARG A 43 -12.71 0.80 5.57
CA ARG A 43 -11.27 0.77 5.22
C ARG A 43 -10.90 1.87 4.23
N LEU A 44 -11.76 2.22 3.28
CA LEU A 44 -11.48 3.29 2.30
C LEU A 44 -11.53 4.67 2.95
N GLY A 45 -12.41 4.88 3.94
CA GLY A 45 -12.38 6.05 4.82
C GLY A 45 -11.10 6.16 5.65
N GLU A 46 -10.55 5.04 6.13
CA GLU A 46 -9.27 5.01 6.83
C GLU A 46 -8.06 5.20 5.88
N ILE A 47 -8.09 4.65 4.66
CA ILE A 47 -7.08 4.87 3.61
C ILE A 47 -7.03 6.35 3.18
N ASN A 48 -8.19 7.02 3.11
CA ASN A 48 -8.26 8.47 2.89
C ASN A 48 -7.43 9.26 3.91
N ASN A 49 -7.54 8.89 5.19
CA ASN A 49 -6.81 9.55 6.27
C ASN A 49 -5.31 9.25 6.20
N TYR A 50 -4.94 8.01 5.83
CA TYR A 50 -3.56 7.62 5.60
C TYR A 50 -2.93 8.40 4.43
N GLY A 51 -3.50 8.31 3.21
CA GLY A 51 -2.91 8.89 2.02
C GLY A 51 -2.87 10.42 2.00
N ARG A 52 -3.77 11.10 2.73
CA ARG A 52 -3.70 12.56 2.93
C ARG A 52 -2.57 12.98 3.88
N ARG A 53 -2.13 12.09 4.78
CA ARG A 53 -1.08 12.35 5.78
C ARG A 53 0.30 11.82 5.33
N TYR A 54 0.31 10.75 4.55
CA TYR A 54 1.48 10.01 4.10
C TYR A 54 1.45 9.83 2.57
N ARG A 55 1.31 10.93 1.84
CA ARG A 55 1.10 10.95 0.36
C ARG A 55 2.15 10.15 -0.40
N ASP A 56 3.42 10.36 -0.13
CA ASP A 56 4.48 9.71 -0.92
C ASP A 56 4.60 8.21 -0.58
N PRO A 57 4.58 7.77 0.70
CA PRO A 57 4.42 6.34 1.04
C PRO A 57 3.16 5.69 0.47
N PHE A 58 2.05 6.44 0.31
CA PHE A 58 0.86 5.96 -0.38
C PHE A 58 1.11 5.77 -1.89
N ILE A 59 1.77 6.72 -2.55
CA ILE A 59 2.17 6.58 -3.97
C ILE A 59 3.15 5.43 -4.16
N ASP A 60 4.08 5.23 -3.22
CA ASP A 60 5.04 4.11 -3.22
C ASP A 60 4.32 2.75 -3.12
N GLU A 61 3.35 2.63 -2.20
CA GLU A 61 2.48 1.46 -2.05
C GLU A 61 1.69 1.15 -3.33
N MET A 62 0.98 2.16 -3.87
CA MET A 62 0.17 2.00 -5.08
C MET A 62 1.02 1.69 -6.33
N HIS A 63 2.25 2.19 -6.38
CA HIS A 63 3.18 1.90 -7.46
C HIS A 63 3.77 0.49 -7.35
N GLY A 64 4.28 0.12 -6.16
CA GLY A 64 5.00 -1.13 -5.93
C GLY A 64 4.12 -2.37 -5.87
N TYR A 65 2.93 -2.28 -5.25
CA TYR A 65 2.05 -3.44 -5.03
C TYR A 65 0.82 -3.48 -5.96
N TYR A 66 0.41 -2.35 -6.51
CA TYR A 66 -0.74 -2.27 -7.43
C TYR A 66 -0.36 -1.90 -8.86
N GLY A 67 0.95 -1.80 -9.16
CA GLY A 67 1.49 -1.61 -10.52
C GLY A 67 1.14 -0.26 -11.16
N ALA A 68 0.59 0.70 -10.40
CA ALA A 68 0.13 1.95 -10.97
C ALA A 68 1.31 2.88 -11.34
N PRO A 69 1.33 3.50 -12.53
CA PRO A 69 2.37 4.46 -12.88
C PRO A 69 2.36 5.67 -11.94
N ARG A 70 3.51 6.05 -11.36
CA ARG A 70 3.63 7.25 -10.50
C ARG A 70 3.00 8.52 -11.11
N PRO A 71 3.16 8.84 -12.42
CA PRO A 71 2.51 10.01 -13.01
C PRO A 71 0.97 9.97 -12.96
N LEU A 72 0.36 8.79 -13.10
CA LEU A 72 -1.09 8.62 -12.97
C LEU A 72 -1.55 8.85 -11.53
N LEU A 73 -0.82 8.32 -10.55
CA LEU A 73 -1.13 8.52 -9.12
C LEU A 73 -1.05 10.00 -8.72
N VAL A 74 -0.03 10.71 -9.22
CA VAL A 74 0.15 12.15 -9.00
C VAL A 74 -0.97 12.96 -9.67
N ASP A 75 -1.35 12.64 -10.91
CA ASP A 75 -2.43 13.34 -11.61
C ASP A 75 -3.79 13.15 -10.92
N LEU A 76 -4.12 11.91 -10.52
CA LEU A 76 -5.34 11.58 -9.80
C LEU A 76 -5.47 12.34 -8.47
N LEU A 77 -4.41 12.34 -7.66
CA LEU A 77 -4.41 12.97 -6.33
C LEU A 77 -4.37 14.50 -6.41
N ASP A 78 -3.44 15.07 -7.18
CA ASP A 78 -3.11 16.50 -7.09
C ASP A 78 -3.91 17.36 -8.07
N ARG A 79 -4.18 16.86 -9.29
CA ARG A 79 -4.87 17.63 -10.35
C ARG A 79 -6.34 17.30 -10.42
N ARG A 80 -6.68 16.01 -10.30
CA ARG A 80 -8.07 15.52 -10.35
C ARG A 80 -8.75 15.50 -8.98
N GLY A 81 -7.99 15.70 -7.90
CA GLY A 81 -8.52 15.82 -6.54
C GLY A 81 -9.17 14.57 -5.97
N TRP A 82 -8.90 13.38 -6.53
CA TRP A 82 -9.45 12.11 -6.04
C TRP A 82 -9.01 11.86 -4.60
N ALA A 83 -9.89 11.25 -3.79
CA ALA A 83 -9.50 10.86 -2.45
C ALA A 83 -8.57 9.62 -2.52
N PRO A 84 -7.59 9.45 -1.62
CA PRO A 84 -6.69 8.29 -1.68
C PRO A 84 -7.40 6.94 -1.66
N GLY A 85 -8.57 6.83 -1.01
CA GLY A 85 -9.43 5.64 -1.06
C GLY A 85 -10.01 5.36 -2.45
N ASP A 86 -10.30 6.38 -3.25
CA ASP A 86 -10.78 6.24 -4.63
C ASP A 86 -9.64 5.74 -5.53
N VAL A 87 -8.45 6.34 -5.41
CA VAL A 87 -7.23 5.93 -6.13
C VAL A 87 -6.82 4.51 -5.76
N TYR A 88 -6.87 4.19 -4.46
CA TYR A 88 -6.64 2.84 -3.96
C TYR A 88 -7.63 1.84 -4.57
N TYR A 89 -8.93 2.11 -4.48
CA TYR A 89 -9.94 1.13 -4.89
C TYR A 89 -9.96 0.92 -6.41
N ALA A 90 -9.68 1.96 -7.20
CA ALA A 90 -9.47 1.85 -8.65
C ALA A 90 -8.35 0.87 -8.99
N CYS A 91 -7.15 1.07 -8.42
CA CYS A 91 -6.02 0.19 -8.71
C CYS A 91 -6.16 -1.19 -8.03
N ALA A 92 -6.90 -1.31 -6.94
CA ALA A 92 -7.22 -2.59 -6.32
C ALA A 92 -8.15 -3.43 -7.19
N ILE A 93 -9.21 -2.83 -7.78
CA ILE A 93 -10.05 -3.48 -8.81
C ILE A 93 -9.17 -3.95 -9.97
N ALA A 94 -8.27 -3.08 -10.43
CA ALA A 94 -7.39 -3.38 -11.56
C ALA A 94 -6.48 -4.58 -11.28
N HIS A 95 -5.79 -4.57 -10.14
CA HIS A 95 -4.94 -5.66 -9.66
C HIS A 95 -5.73 -6.97 -9.45
N ALA A 96 -6.95 -6.91 -8.91
CA ALA A 96 -7.82 -8.08 -8.71
C ALA A 96 -8.35 -8.68 -10.02
N LEU A 97 -8.28 -7.94 -11.14
CA LEU A 97 -8.68 -8.38 -12.49
C LEU A 97 -7.49 -8.62 -13.44
N GLY A 98 -6.27 -8.28 -13.03
CA GLY A 98 -5.07 -8.37 -13.88
C GLY A 98 -4.99 -7.32 -14.99
N VAL A 99 -5.64 -6.16 -14.82
CA VAL A 99 -5.68 -5.06 -15.81
C VAL A 99 -4.95 -3.81 -15.31
N PRO A 100 -4.55 -2.87 -16.19
CA PRO A 100 -4.00 -1.57 -15.81
C PRO A 100 -4.96 -0.74 -14.93
N CYS A 101 -4.43 -0.05 -13.91
CA CYS A 101 -5.24 0.86 -13.07
C CYS A 101 -5.97 1.95 -13.88
N LEU A 102 -5.35 2.41 -14.97
CA LEU A 102 -5.92 3.40 -15.88
C LEU A 102 -7.27 2.96 -16.50
N ASP A 103 -7.48 1.66 -16.73
CA ASP A 103 -8.73 1.18 -17.34
C ASP A 103 -9.92 1.25 -16.38
N VAL A 104 -9.66 1.11 -15.07
CA VAL A 104 -10.66 1.31 -14.02
C VAL A 104 -10.96 2.80 -13.84
N VAL A 105 -9.94 3.66 -13.97
CA VAL A 105 -10.13 5.13 -14.00
C VAL A 105 -11.02 5.53 -15.19
N HIS A 106 -10.74 5.01 -16.39
CA HIS A 106 -11.59 5.23 -17.56
C HIS A 106 -13.03 4.71 -17.36
N GLU A 107 -13.23 3.61 -16.65
CA GLU A 107 -14.57 3.08 -16.35
C GLU A 107 -15.33 3.89 -15.28
N TYR A 108 -14.62 4.51 -14.33
CA TYR A 108 -15.21 5.52 -13.46
C TYR A 108 -15.61 6.76 -14.26
N ASP A 109 -14.71 7.26 -15.13
CA ASP A 109 -14.90 8.50 -15.88
C ASP A 109 -16.02 8.43 -16.93
N ARG A 110 -16.34 7.23 -17.44
CA ARG A 110 -17.54 7.00 -18.26
C ARG A 110 -18.86 7.16 -17.49
N ASN A 111 -18.85 6.94 -16.17
CA ASN A 111 -20.06 6.82 -15.34
C ASN A 111 -19.85 7.40 -13.91
N PRO A 112 -19.46 8.69 -13.77
CA PRO A 112 -19.13 9.26 -12.46
C PRO A 112 -20.34 9.32 -11.53
N GLY A 113 -20.09 9.34 -10.21
CA GLY A 113 -21.13 9.49 -9.18
C GLY A 113 -21.97 8.23 -8.89
N GLN A 114 -21.86 7.18 -9.69
CA GLN A 114 -22.60 5.91 -9.50
C GLN A 114 -22.14 5.09 -8.27
N GLY A 115 -21.06 5.49 -7.61
CA GLY A 115 -20.43 4.76 -6.50
C GLY A 115 -19.55 3.60 -6.97
N TRP A 116 -18.57 3.24 -6.15
CA TRP A 116 -17.56 2.24 -6.52
C TRP A 116 -18.09 0.81 -6.65
N GLY A 117 -19.21 0.49 -5.98
CA GLY A 117 -19.88 -0.80 -6.14
C GLY A 117 -20.41 -1.00 -7.56
N ALA A 118 -20.94 0.07 -8.18
CA ALA A 118 -21.42 0.02 -9.57
C ALA A 118 -20.25 -0.14 -10.56
N VAL A 119 -19.12 0.54 -10.34
CA VAL A 119 -17.88 0.37 -11.15
C VAL A 119 -17.40 -1.07 -11.06
N ALA A 120 -17.23 -1.60 -9.84
CA ALA A 120 -16.77 -2.97 -9.60
C ALA A 120 -17.70 -4.01 -10.26
N GLN A 121 -19.03 -3.84 -10.14
CA GLN A 121 -20.02 -4.74 -10.76
C GLN A 121 -19.97 -4.73 -12.29
N ARG A 122 -19.82 -3.55 -12.93
CA ARG A 122 -19.67 -3.45 -14.40
C ARG A 122 -18.37 -4.09 -14.88
N MET A 123 -17.31 -4.04 -14.08
CA MET A 123 -16.06 -4.78 -14.32
C MET A 123 -16.11 -6.25 -13.84
N GLY A 124 -17.30 -6.79 -13.57
CA GLY A 124 -17.54 -8.20 -13.26
C GLY A 124 -17.40 -8.60 -11.79
N ILE A 125 -16.79 -7.76 -10.94
CA ILE A 125 -16.61 -8.01 -9.50
C ILE A 125 -17.96 -7.87 -8.78
N LYS A 126 -18.58 -9.01 -8.47
CA LYS A 126 -19.80 -9.10 -7.67
C LYS A 126 -19.46 -9.38 -6.21
N PRO A 127 -20.29 -8.95 -5.23
CA PRO A 127 -20.17 -9.40 -3.85
C PRO A 127 -20.06 -10.93 -3.76
N GLY A 128 -19.21 -11.47 -2.89
CA GLY A 128 -18.95 -12.91 -2.76
C GLY A 128 -18.14 -13.56 -3.90
N SER A 129 -17.78 -12.84 -4.96
CA SER A 129 -16.91 -13.37 -6.02
C SER A 129 -15.46 -13.56 -5.57
N ALA A 130 -14.72 -14.45 -6.24
CA ALA A 130 -13.30 -14.68 -5.93
C ALA A 130 -12.45 -13.39 -6.02
N ALA A 131 -12.75 -12.52 -7.00
CA ALA A 131 -12.13 -11.20 -7.15
C ALA A 131 -12.50 -10.24 -6.00
N PHE A 132 -13.75 -10.26 -5.55
CA PHE A 132 -14.18 -9.47 -4.39
C PHE A 132 -13.48 -9.92 -3.09
N HIS A 133 -13.33 -11.23 -2.87
CA HIS A 133 -12.53 -11.74 -1.77
C HIS A 133 -11.03 -11.42 -1.94
N ALA A 134 -10.52 -11.31 -3.17
CA ALA A 134 -9.15 -10.85 -3.43
C ALA A 134 -8.95 -9.36 -3.07
N LEU A 135 -9.91 -8.48 -3.37
CA LEU A 135 -9.91 -7.09 -2.92
C LEU A 135 -9.80 -6.98 -1.40
N LYS A 136 -10.65 -7.73 -0.68
CA LYS A 136 -10.65 -7.69 0.80
C LYS A 136 -9.35 -8.25 1.40
N ARG A 137 -8.70 -9.23 0.76
CA ARG A 137 -7.37 -9.72 1.15
C ARG A 137 -6.26 -8.70 0.90
N GLY A 138 -6.16 -8.15 -0.33
CA GLY A 138 -5.14 -7.12 -0.63
C GLY A 138 -5.23 -5.89 0.28
N GLN A 139 -6.44 -5.59 0.76
CA GLN A 139 -6.67 -4.54 1.75
C GLN A 139 -6.22 -4.91 3.17
N VAL A 140 -6.24 -6.20 3.56
CA VAL A 140 -5.52 -6.67 4.77
C VAL A 140 -4.02 -6.54 4.56
N ASP A 141 -3.50 -6.99 3.42
CA ASP A 141 -2.06 -7.02 3.14
C ASP A 141 -1.44 -5.61 3.12
N THR A 142 -2.15 -4.62 2.57
CA THR A 142 -1.78 -3.19 2.59
C THR A 142 -1.67 -2.65 4.01
N TYR A 143 -2.68 -2.90 4.86
CA TYR A 143 -2.63 -2.46 6.26
C TYR A 143 -1.49 -3.17 7.01
N GLY A 144 -1.25 -4.46 6.72
CA GLY A 144 -0.11 -5.20 7.25
C GLY A 144 1.24 -4.56 6.91
N ARG A 145 1.44 -4.12 5.66
CA ARG A 145 2.62 -3.34 5.23
C ARG A 145 2.72 -2.00 5.95
N TRP A 146 1.59 -1.35 6.25
CA TRP A 146 1.53 -0.12 7.05
C TRP A 146 1.60 -0.37 8.57
N GLY A 147 1.91 -1.60 9.00
CA GLY A 147 2.11 -1.97 10.40
C GLY A 147 0.82 -2.11 11.22
N GLN A 148 -0.33 -2.36 10.58
CA GLN A 148 -1.65 -2.46 11.21
C GLN A 148 -2.34 -3.78 10.89
N THR A 149 -2.84 -4.47 11.92
CA THR A 149 -3.61 -5.72 11.74
C THR A 149 -5.09 -5.42 11.62
N VAL A 150 -5.64 -5.55 10.41
CA VAL A 150 -7.10 -5.55 10.17
C VAL A 150 -7.56 -6.96 9.78
N VAL A 151 -8.77 -7.33 10.21
CA VAL A 151 -9.37 -8.63 9.90
C VAL A 151 -10.63 -8.39 9.07
N ILE A 152 -10.80 -9.15 8.00
CA ILE A 152 -11.97 -9.11 7.11
C ILE A 152 -13.26 -9.26 7.94
N ASP A 153 -14.23 -8.38 7.68
CA ASP A 153 -15.55 -8.34 8.31
C ASP A 153 -15.58 -8.17 9.84
N ARG A 154 -14.44 -7.82 10.45
CA ARG A 154 -14.36 -7.41 11.86
C ARG A 154 -14.30 -5.87 11.96
N PRO A 155 -15.16 -5.22 12.77
CA PRO A 155 -15.08 -3.78 13.00
C PRO A 155 -13.86 -3.45 13.89
N VAL A 156 -12.82 -2.89 13.27
CA VAL A 156 -11.57 -2.45 13.95
C VAL A 156 -11.25 -1.04 13.47
N ARG A 157 -11.31 -0.03 14.34
CA ARG A 157 -10.89 1.34 14.00
C ARG A 157 -9.36 1.43 13.93
N VAL A 158 -8.81 2.05 12.90
CA VAL A 158 -7.36 2.33 12.80
C VAL A 158 -7.07 3.81 13.01
N ASP A 159 -6.15 4.13 13.93
CA ASP A 159 -5.76 5.50 14.30
C ASP A 159 -4.32 5.80 13.83
N TRP A 160 -4.21 6.39 12.63
CA TRP A 160 -2.97 6.87 12.02
C TRP A 160 -2.31 8.04 12.78
N SER A 161 -2.89 8.51 13.89
CA SER A 161 -2.27 9.53 14.74
C SER A 161 -1.17 8.96 15.63
N ARG A 162 -1.20 7.65 15.91
CA ARG A 162 -0.31 6.95 16.87
C ARG A 162 0.81 6.16 16.20
N HIS A 163 0.65 5.84 14.92
CA HIS A 163 1.61 5.06 14.14
C HIS A 163 1.89 5.76 12.83
N SER A 164 3.14 6.17 12.60
CA SER A 164 3.63 6.43 11.26
C SER A 164 3.93 5.09 10.57
N PRO A 165 3.65 4.94 9.26
CA PRO A 165 4.15 3.80 8.49
C PRO A 165 5.68 3.73 8.60
N GLY A 166 6.20 2.52 8.80
CA GLY A 166 7.63 2.30 9.07
C GLY A 166 8.51 2.77 7.90
N ARG A 167 9.59 3.49 8.22
CA ARG A 167 10.65 3.84 7.26
C ARG A 167 11.80 2.81 7.27
N ASP A 168 11.53 1.63 7.79
CA ASP A 168 12.52 0.62 8.15
C ASP A 168 12.94 -0.27 6.98
N HIS A 169 13.68 0.31 6.03
CA HIS A 169 14.52 -0.45 5.11
C HIS A 169 15.70 -1.09 5.89
N GLY A 170 15.42 -2.19 6.59
CA GLY A 170 16.40 -2.96 7.35
C GLY A 170 16.51 -4.40 6.86
N HIS A 171 17.58 -4.72 6.14
CA HIS A 171 17.89 -6.11 5.78
C HIS A 171 18.24 -6.93 7.04
N LYS A 172 17.24 -7.65 7.58
CA LYS A 172 17.41 -8.90 8.32
C LYS A 172 16.60 -9.95 7.56
N GLY A 173 17.18 -11.01 7.02
CA GLY A 173 18.47 -11.63 7.34
C GLY A 173 18.17 -13.09 7.66
N ASN A 174 18.70 -14.02 6.86
CA ASN A 174 18.26 -15.41 6.81
C ASN A 174 18.31 -16.10 8.20
N GLY A 175 17.15 -16.27 8.82
CA GLY A 175 16.98 -16.85 10.15
C GLY A 175 16.51 -18.31 10.12
N ASN A 176 17.28 -19.20 9.48
CA ASN A 176 17.00 -20.63 9.55
C ASN A 176 17.26 -21.17 10.97
N GLY A 177 16.20 -21.44 11.72
CA GLY A 177 16.26 -22.10 13.03
C GLY A 177 14.90 -22.09 13.73
N GLY A 178 14.39 -23.21 14.23
CA GLY A 178 14.89 -24.58 14.15
C GLY A 178 13.90 -25.54 14.80
N ASN A 179 13.81 -26.78 14.33
CA ASN A 179 12.81 -27.73 14.85
C ASN A 179 13.03 -28.02 16.34
N ASN A 180 12.07 -27.61 17.17
CA ASN A 180 12.13 -27.81 18.62
C ASN A 180 11.83 -29.28 18.98
N ARG A 181 12.86 -30.13 18.87
CA ARG A 181 12.92 -31.50 19.37
C ARG A 181 14.17 -31.63 20.24
N GLY A 182 14.00 -31.49 21.55
CA GLY A 182 15.12 -31.58 22.49
C GLY A 182 15.57 -33.02 22.76
N ASN A 183 16.71 -33.15 23.44
CA ASN A 183 16.88 -34.18 24.46
C ASN A 183 17.78 -33.64 25.58
N ASN A 184 17.63 -34.21 26.77
CA ASN A 184 18.49 -34.00 27.93
C ASN A 184 19.75 -34.88 27.79
N GLY A 185 20.95 -34.43 28.17
CA GLY A 185 22.14 -35.28 27.98
C GLY A 185 23.54 -34.76 28.25
N ASN A 186 23.91 -34.68 29.54
CA ASN A 186 25.25 -34.99 30.07
C ASN A 186 26.47 -34.09 29.70
N SER A 187 27.57 -34.35 30.40
CA SER A 187 28.81 -33.58 30.49
C SER A 187 29.97 -34.15 29.65
N GLY A 188 30.97 -33.31 29.34
CA GLY A 188 32.22 -33.74 28.71
C GLY A 188 33.28 -32.64 28.67
N ARG A 189 34.39 -32.81 29.42
CA ARG A 189 35.61 -32.00 29.28
C ARG A 189 36.43 -32.52 28.09
N GLY A 190 36.99 -31.62 27.28
CA GLY A 190 38.01 -31.92 26.28
C GLY A 190 38.79 -30.64 25.93
N ASN A 191 40.12 -30.70 25.91
CA ASN A 191 40.98 -29.52 25.76
C ASN A 191 42.19 -29.82 24.86
N SER A 192 42.64 -28.79 24.14
CA SER A 192 43.88 -28.71 23.35
C SER A 192 43.95 -29.58 22.09
N GLY A 193 44.61 -29.04 21.06
CA GLY A 193 44.72 -29.69 19.74
C GLY A 193 45.28 -28.81 18.62
N ASN A 194 46.25 -27.92 18.91
CA ASN A 194 46.96 -27.21 17.84
C ASN A 194 47.71 -28.20 16.93
N ASN A 195 47.78 -27.90 15.63
CA ASN A 195 48.98 -28.13 14.82
C ASN A 195 48.90 -27.41 13.46
N ASP A 196 49.61 -26.29 13.32
CA ASP A 196 50.02 -25.78 12.02
C ASP A 196 51.05 -26.71 11.37
N ARG A 197 50.91 -26.95 10.06
CA ARG A 197 52.00 -27.08 9.07
C ARG A 197 51.39 -27.21 7.68
N GLY A 198 51.75 -26.28 6.79
CA GLY A 198 51.32 -26.31 5.39
C GLY A 198 52.19 -27.21 4.51
N ASN A 199 51.90 -27.22 3.21
CA ASN A 199 52.82 -27.72 2.20
C ASN A 199 52.78 -26.81 0.95
N SER A 200 53.95 -26.51 0.41
CA SER A 200 54.15 -25.73 -0.81
C SER A 200 55.08 -26.51 -1.75
N GLY A 201 54.62 -26.89 -2.95
CA GLY A 201 55.53 -27.49 -3.92
C GLY A 201 54.94 -28.17 -5.15
N ASN A 202 54.91 -27.41 -6.25
CA ASN A 202 55.64 -27.72 -7.49
C ASN A 202 55.27 -28.95 -8.36
N GLY A 203 55.33 -28.75 -9.69
CA GLY A 203 55.56 -29.81 -10.69
C GLY A 203 54.44 -30.06 -11.73
N ASN A 204 54.70 -30.25 -13.04
CA ASN A 204 55.44 -29.42 -14.02
C ASN A 204 55.29 -30.01 -15.46
N LYS A 205 54.80 -29.20 -16.42
CA LYS A 205 54.92 -29.31 -17.91
C LYS A 205 54.42 -30.56 -18.67
N GLY A 206 54.00 -30.34 -19.93
CA GLY A 206 53.71 -31.40 -20.93
C GLY A 206 52.61 -31.00 -21.93
N ARG A 207 52.72 -29.90 -22.68
CA ARG A 207 53.22 -29.88 -24.08
C ARG A 207 52.78 -31.06 -24.96
N GLY A 208 51.87 -30.79 -25.90
CA GLY A 208 51.59 -31.62 -27.07
C GLY A 208 50.96 -30.76 -28.17
N ASN A 209 51.59 -30.69 -29.36
CA ASN A 209 51.17 -29.79 -30.45
C ASN A 209 51.22 -30.51 -31.80
N ASN A 210 50.05 -30.75 -32.39
CA ASN A 210 49.81 -30.94 -33.83
C ASN A 210 48.28 -30.93 -34.06
N GLY A 211 47.74 -30.53 -35.23
CA GLY A 211 48.38 -29.99 -36.43
C GLY A 211 47.84 -30.65 -37.70
N ASN A 212 47.26 -29.84 -38.62
CA ASN A 212 46.62 -30.25 -39.89
C ASN A 212 45.41 -31.20 -39.75
N ASN A 213 44.51 -31.38 -40.72
CA ASN A 213 44.17 -30.64 -41.95
C ASN A 213 42.65 -30.83 -42.21
N GLY A 214 41.93 -30.03 -43.00
CA GLY A 214 42.28 -28.81 -43.72
C GLY A 214 41.04 -28.29 -44.49
N LYS A 215 41.03 -27.02 -44.92
CA LYS A 215 39.99 -26.49 -45.83
C LYS A 215 40.50 -26.48 -47.27
N GLY A 216 39.81 -27.18 -48.16
CA GLY A 216 39.97 -26.99 -49.60
C GLY A 216 39.42 -25.63 -50.05
N ARG A 217 40.09 -25.00 -51.02
CA ARG A 217 39.59 -23.82 -51.75
C ARG A 217 39.04 -24.25 -53.12
N GLY A 218 38.08 -23.49 -53.65
CA GLY A 218 37.47 -23.77 -54.95
C GLY A 218 36.38 -22.78 -55.38
N LYS A 219 36.46 -21.54 -54.90
CA LYS A 219 35.74 -20.33 -55.35
C LYS A 219 36.31 -19.12 -54.59
N ASP A 220 37.52 -18.78 -55.02
CA ASP A 220 38.03 -17.43 -55.26
C ASP A 220 37.83 -16.39 -54.14
#